data_AF-A0A7W0Q3M2-F1
#
_entry.id   AF-A0A7W0Q3M2-F1
#
_cell.length_a   1.000
_cell.length_b   1.000
_cell.length_c   1.000
_cell.angle_alpha   90.00
_cell.angle_beta   90.00
_cell.angle_gamma   90.00
#
_symmetry.space_group_name_H-M   'P 1'
#
loop_
_entity.id
_entity.type
_entity.pdbx_description
1 polymer ?
#
loop_
_entity_poly.entity_id
_entity_poly.type
_entity_poly.pdbx_seq_one_letter_code
_entity_poly.pdbx_strand_id
1 'polypeptide(L)'
;MLAIRISSVLLVTACSSATATNDSPDAGTPTYQRYTGRLASTATFPFGGPPYCNFSVTLKDVELDVMFRDESFVVATTLKNRMVEANVGSCPYPPGMPSNQVFEHRGGPWGANDDGNHRPILAGLDANKPETAVTAEVGGPNAPGQRANLRWARLGAEPTLTWIVTASVTLQLATCTAGAAICVGGTEGSLYTCVDGAVMHQVMQCEAGCAASGQACN
;
A
#
# COMPACT_ATOMS: atom_id res chain seq x y z
N MET A 1 22.08 -25.92 39.40
CA MET A 1 21.59 -24.78 38.61
C MET A 1 20.46 -25.29 37.73
N LEU A 2 19.21 -24.90 38.04
CA LEU A 2 18.00 -25.36 37.37
C LEU A 2 17.48 -24.19 36.50
N ALA A 3 17.45 -24.36 35.18
CA ALA A 3 17.00 -23.33 34.24
C ALA A 3 15.49 -23.45 34.04
N ILE A 4 14.73 -22.48 34.57
CA ILE A 4 13.29 -22.34 34.37
C ILE A 4 13.08 -21.67 33.00
N ARG A 5 12.51 -22.42 32.04
CA ARG A 5 12.02 -21.86 30.78
C ARG A 5 10.65 -21.24 31.02
N ILE A 6 10.57 -19.92 30.91
CA ILE A 6 9.30 -19.19 30.89
C ILE A 6 8.77 -19.27 29.46
N SER A 7 7.78 -20.13 29.23
CA SER A 7 6.95 -20.09 28.03
C SER A 7 6.05 -18.87 28.13
N SER A 8 6.31 -17.86 27.31
CA SER A 8 5.42 -16.71 27.14
C SER A 8 4.12 -17.17 26.50
N VAL A 9 3.08 -17.31 27.31
CA VAL A 9 1.69 -17.48 26.85
C VAL A 9 1.24 -16.09 26.38
N LEU A 10 1.10 -15.92 25.07
CA LEU A 10 0.59 -14.70 24.45
C LEU A 10 -0.92 -14.62 24.76
N LEU A 11 -1.32 -13.69 25.62
CA LEU A 11 -2.72 -13.33 25.84
C LEU A 11 -3.23 -12.62 24.58
N VAL A 12 -4.04 -13.29 23.78
CA VAL A 12 -4.82 -12.67 22.71
C VAL A 12 -6.00 -11.98 23.39
N THR A 13 -5.91 -10.66 23.59
CA THR A 13 -7.07 -9.85 23.97
C THR A 13 -8.03 -9.86 22.80
N ALA A 14 -9.20 -10.46 22.97
CA ALA A 14 -10.23 -10.52 21.94
C ALA A 14 -10.73 -9.10 21.60
N CYS A 15 -10.56 -8.68 20.35
CA CYS A 15 -11.34 -7.57 19.79
C CYS A 15 -12.82 -7.91 19.90
N SER A 16 -13.61 -6.88 20.22
CA SER A 16 -15.07 -6.93 20.25
C SER A 16 -15.63 -7.61 19.00
N SER A 17 -16.47 -8.60 19.23
CA SER A 17 -17.14 -9.45 18.25
C SER A 17 -17.83 -8.62 17.16
N ALA A 18 -17.28 -8.67 15.95
CA ALA A 18 -18.04 -8.37 14.75
C ALA A 18 -19.22 -9.35 14.69
N THR A 19 -20.44 -8.83 14.59
CA THR A 19 -21.63 -9.61 14.26
C THR A 19 -21.41 -10.29 12.92
N ALA A 20 -21.15 -11.60 12.95
CA ALA A 20 -21.18 -12.44 11.76
C ALA A 20 -22.57 -12.32 11.13
N THR A 21 -22.65 -11.61 10.01
CA THR A 21 -23.83 -11.63 9.15
C THR A 21 -23.94 -13.05 8.59
N ASN A 22 -24.93 -13.80 9.06
CA ASN A 22 -25.32 -15.09 8.51
C ASN A 22 -25.89 -14.86 7.10
N ASP A 23 -25.02 -14.67 6.12
CA ASP A 23 -25.38 -14.75 4.72
C ASP A 23 -25.27 -16.21 4.23
N SER A 24 -26.22 -16.54 3.36
CA SER A 24 -26.51 -17.85 2.77
C SER A 24 -25.28 -18.72 2.43
N PRO A 25 -25.30 -20.04 2.72
CA PRO A 25 -24.13 -20.92 2.59
C PRO A 25 -23.77 -21.35 1.15
N ASP A 26 -24.18 -20.62 0.11
CA ASP A 26 -24.11 -21.11 -1.29
C ASP A 26 -23.34 -20.20 -2.27
N ALA A 27 -22.65 -19.17 -1.78
CA ALA A 27 -21.59 -18.53 -2.55
C ALA A 27 -20.24 -19.01 -1.99
N GLY A 28 -19.42 -19.67 -2.82
CA GLY A 28 -18.11 -20.18 -2.41
C GLY A 28 -17.31 -19.14 -1.63
N THR A 29 -16.55 -19.57 -0.61
CA THR A 29 -15.75 -18.68 0.23
C THR A 29 -14.83 -17.84 -0.66
N PRO A 30 -14.90 -16.49 -0.61
CA PRO A 30 -14.05 -15.65 -1.44
C PRO A 30 -12.58 -15.93 -1.17
N THR A 31 -11.81 -16.00 -2.25
CA THR A 31 -10.37 -16.23 -2.22
C THR A 31 -9.63 -14.92 -2.42
N TYR A 32 -8.50 -14.77 -1.72
CA TYR A 32 -7.69 -13.56 -1.79
C TYR A 32 -6.26 -13.91 -2.16
N GLN A 33 -5.64 -13.06 -2.99
CA GLN A 33 -4.24 -13.18 -3.41
C GLN A 33 -3.54 -11.84 -3.20
N ARG A 34 -2.36 -11.87 -2.59
CA ARG A 34 -1.55 -10.68 -2.31
C ARG A 34 -0.41 -10.57 -3.30
N TYR A 35 -0.23 -9.39 -3.86
CA TYR A 35 0.88 -9.07 -4.73
C TYR A 35 1.70 -7.94 -4.12
N THR A 36 3.01 -8.11 -4.09
CA THR A 36 3.94 -7.10 -3.56
C THR A 36 4.94 -6.68 -4.62
N GLY A 37 5.33 -5.41 -4.60
CA GLY A 37 6.33 -4.86 -5.50
C GLY A 37 7.23 -3.87 -4.79
N ARG A 38 8.47 -3.78 -5.25
CA ARG A 38 9.47 -2.84 -4.72
C ARG A 38 10.20 -2.15 -5.85
N LEU A 39 10.49 -0.87 -5.67
CA LEU A 39 11.35 -0.08 -6.54
C LEU A 39 12.28 0.77 -5.69
N ALA A 40 13.60 0.58 -5.84
CA ALA A 40 14.59 1.25 -5.02
C ALA A 40 14.58 2.78 -5.21
N SER A 41 14.38 3.25 -6.44
CA SER A 41 14.33 4.67 -6.78
C SER A 41 13.57 4.90 -8.08
N THR A 42 12.83 6.00 -8.15
CA THR A 42 12.28 6.53 -9.41
C THR A 42 13.35 7.27 -10.19
N ALA A 43 13.03 7.63 -11.44
CA ALA A 43 13.76 8.66 -12.14
C ALA A 43 13.65 10.00 -11.37
N THR A 44 14.70 10.82 -11.48
CA THR A 44 14.74 12.17 -10.92
C THR A 44 13.90 13.10 -11.78
N PHE A 45 12.98 13.85 -11.15
CA PHE A 45 12.13 14.80 -11.83
C PHE A 45 12.52 16.25 -11.45
N PRO A 46 12.89 17.11 -12.40
CA PRO A 46 13.21 18.51 -12.11
C PRO A 46 11.94 19.35 -11.89
N PHE A 47 11.99 20.29 -10.97
CA PHE A 47 10.91 21.26 -10.74
C PHE A 47 11.47 22.58 -10.19
N GLY A 48 10.63 23.60 -10.04
CA GLY A 48 11.03 24.93 -9.62
C GLY A 48 11.27 25.88 -10.78
N GLY A 49 12.13 26.87 -10.56
CA GLY A 49 12.41 27.96 -11.50
C GLY A 49 11.89 29.32 -11.01
N PRO A 50 12.29 30.43 -11.67
CA PRO A 50 12.04 31.78 -11.19
C PRO A 50 10.56 32.04 -10.83
N PRO A 51 10.26 32.66 -9.67
CA PRO A 51 11.18 33.29 -8.70
C PRO A 51 11.82 32.31 -7.69
N TYR A 52 11.51 31.01 -7.79
CA TYR A 52 12.04 29.97 -6.93
C TYR A 52 13.37 29.40 -7.47
N CYS A 53 14.05 28.63 -6.64
CA CYS A 53 15.17 27.82 -7.09
C CYS A 53 14.73 26.66 -7.97
N ASN A 54 15.69 26.08 -8.69
CA ASN A 54 15.52 24.78 -9.33
C ASN A 54 15.85 23.67 -8.33
N PHE A 55 14.95 22.70 -8.25
CA PHE A 55 15.07 21.51 -7.43
C PHE A 55 14.85 20.28 -8.28
N SER A 56 15.04 19.13 -7.66
CA SER A 56 14.65 17.85 -8.21
C SER A 56 14.04 16.99 -7.12
N VAL A 57 13.10 16.14 -7.50
CA VAL A 57 12.46 15.17 -6.61
C VAL A 57 12.78 13.76 -7.08
N THR A 58 12.97 12.85 -6.14
CA THR A 58 13.10 11.41 -6.38
C THR A 58 12.37 10.67 -5.27
N LEU A 59 11.61 9.64 -5.63
CA LEU A 59 10.97 8.76 -4.66
C LEU A 59 11.84 7.52 -4.51
N LYS A 60 12.21 7.22 -3.27
CA LYS A 60 13.04 6.08 -2.88
C LYS A 60 12.22 5.07 -2.10
N ASP A 61 12.72 3.84 -2.05
CA ASP A 61 12.17 2.77 -1.21
C ASP A 61 10.64 2.62 -1.43
N VAL A 62 10.24 2.59 -2.71
CA VAL A 62 8.84 2.46 -3.09
C VAL A 62 8.43 1.02 -2.84
N GLU A 63 7.44 0.82 -1.96
CA GLU A 63 6.85 -0.48 -1.64
C GLU A 63 5.35 -0.44 -1.91
N LEU A 64 4.87 -1.34 -2.76
CA LEU A 64 3.45 -1.49 -3.09
C LEU A 64 2.97 -2.87 -2.65
N ASP A 65 1.79 -2.89 -2.04
CA ASP A 65 1.08 -4.09 -1.61
C ASP A 65 -0.35 -4.01 -2.15
N VAL A 66 -0.79 -5.03 -2.87
CA VAL A 66 -2.12 -5.10 -3.51
C VAL A 66 -2.78 -6.42 -3.16
N MET A 67 -4.02 -6.36 -2.70
CA MET A 67 -4.85 -7.53 -2.44
C MET A 67 -5.95 -7.64 -3.48
N PHE A 68 -6.01 -8.78 -4.15
CA PHE A 68 -7.11 -9.14 -5.05
C PHE A 68 -8.09 -10.09 -4.36
N ARG A 69 -9.38 -9.92 -4.62
CA ARG A 69 -10.45 -10.86 -4.30
C ARG A 69 -10.93 -11.53 -5.58
N ASP A 70 -10.99 -12.87 -5.56
CA ASP A 70 -11.51 -13.72 -6.65
C ASP A 70 -10.94 -13.32 -8.03
N GLU A 71 -9.68 -12.87 -8.03
CA GLU A 71 -8.94 -12.38 -9.19
C GLU A 71 -9.56 -11.16 -9.92
N SER A 72 -10.66 -10.61 -9.43
CA SER A 72 -11.49 -9.67 -10.18
C SER A 72 -11.52 -8.27 -9.57
N PHE A 73 -11.29 -8.17 -8.26
CA PHE A 73 -11.41 -6.92 -7.52
C PHE A 73 -10.15 -6.62 -6.71
N VAL A 74 -9.64 -5.40 -6.79
CA VAL A 74 -8.67 -4.90 -5.82
C VAL A 74 -9.44 -4.49 -4.56
N VAL A 75 -9.16 -5.14 -3.43
CA VAL A 75 -9.87 -4.87 -2.15
C VAL A 75 -9.05 -4.06 -1.17
N ALA A 76 -7.72 -4.08 -1.30
CA ALA A 76 -6.82 -3.26 -0.50
C ALA A 76 -5.55 -2.96 -1.30
N THR A 77 -5.06 -1.73 -1.17
CA THR A 77 -3.76 -1.34 -1.71
C THR A 77 -3.07 -0.44 -0.69
N THR A 78 -1.80 -0.71 -0.41
CA THR A 78 -0.95 0.17 0.40
C THR A 78 0.31 0.48 -0.38
N LEU A 79 0.65 1.77 -0.46
CA LEU A 79 1.85 2.27 -1.10
C LEU A 79 2.64 3.07 -0.08
N LYS A 80 3.94 2.81 0.02
CA LYS A 80 4.88 3.58 0.84
C LYS A 80 6.06 4.00 0.00
N ASN A 81 6.60 5.18 0.28
CA ASN A 81 7.85 5.63 -0.31
C ASN A 81 8.52 6.68 0.58
N ARG A 82 9.79 6.95 0.33
CA ARG A 82 10.54 8.08 0.88
C ARG A 82 10.76 9.13 -0.21
N MET A 83 10.14 10.29 -0.06
CA MET A 83 10.35 11.42 -0.96
C MET A 83 11.62 12.16 -0.57
N VAL A 84 12.45 12.49 -1.57
CA VAL A 84 13.71 13.23 -1.39
C VAL A 84 13.78 14.35 -2.41
N GLU A 85 13.97 15.58 -1.95
CA GLU A 85 14.29 16.71 -2.80
C GLU A 85 15.79 17.02 -2.76
N ALA A 86 16.32 17.54 -3.86
CA ALA A 86 17.71 17.98 -3.98
C ALA A 86 17.80 19.29 -4.77
N ASN A 87 18.78 20.13 -4.44
CA ASN A 87 19.07 21.37 -5.19
C ASN A 87 19.63 21.05 -6.57
N VAL A 88 19.20 21.81 -7.58
CA VAL A 88 19.76 21.78 -8.93
C VAL A 88 20.50 23.09 -9.17
N GLY A 89 21.83 23.02 -9.25
CA GLY A 89 22.69 24.20 -9.33
C GLY A 89 22.91 24.89 -7.98
N SER A 90 23.23 26.19 -8.00
CA SER A 90 23.43 27.00 -6.80
C SER A 90 22.11 27.60 -6.33
N CYS A 91 21.48 26.98 -5.31
CA CYS A 91 20.35 27.56 -4.60
C CYS A 91 20.78 27.92 -3.16
N PRO A 92 20.54 29.15 -2.69
CA PRO A 92 20.83 29.53 -1.31
C PRO A 92 19.87 28.89 -0.30
N TYR A 93 18.71 28.43 -0.76
CA TYR A 93 17.73 27.74 0.07
C TYR A 93 17.95 26.21 0.02
N PRO A 94 17.82 25.50 1.15
CA PRO A 94 17.88 24.05 1.15
C PRO A 94 16.63 23.46 0.47
N PRO A 95 16.73 22.24 -0.08
CA PRO A 95 15.56 21.50 -0.55
C PRO A 95 14.66 21.10 0.62
N GLY A 96 13.43 20.65 0.34
CA GLY A 96 12.57 20.06 1.35
C GLY A 96 13.24 18.88 2.06
N MET A 97 13.04 18.75 3.37
CA MET A 97 13.54 17.61 4.12
C MET A 97 12.90 16.31 3.59
N PRO A 98 13.68 15.21 3.49
CA PRO A 98 13.12 13.91 3.12
C PRO A 98 11.97 13.49 4.02
N SER A 99 10.92 12.94 3.43
CA SER A 99 9.73 12.52 4.16
C SER A 99 9.26 11.14 3.73
N ASN A 100 8.75 10.37 4.69
CA ASN A 100 8.05 9.12 4.39
C ASN A 100 6.60 9.45 4.01
N GLN A 101 6.11 8.80 2.98
CA GLN A 101 4.79 9.00 2.43
C GLN A 101 4.06 7.66 2.44
N VAL A 102 2.80 7.67 2.86
CA VAL A 102 1.94 6.48 2.90
C VAL A 102 0.63 6.79 2.20
N PHE A 103 0.19 5.88 1.34
CA PHE A 103 -1.05 5.98 0.61
C PHE A 103 -1.81 4.66 0.71
N GLU A 104 -3.13 4.76 0.79
CA GLU A 104 -4.00 3.62 1.02
C GLU A 104 -5.25 3.70 0.17
N HIS A 105 -5.71 2.56 -0.31
CA HIS A 105 -7.02 2.44 -0.92
C HIS A 105 -8.11 2.39 0.17
N ARG A 106 -9.08 3.30 0.10
CA ARG A 106 -10.18 3.44 1.08
C ARG A 106 -11.58 3.20 0.47
N GLY A 107 -11.64 2.65 -0.74
CA GLY A 107 -12.84 2.71 -1.59
C GLY A 107 -13.69 1.44 -1.66
N GLY A 108 -13.43 0.41 -0.84
CA GLY A 108 -14.04 -0.91 -1.01
C GLY A 108 -13.53 -1.64 -2.26
N PRO A 109 -14.16 -2.74 -2.71
CA PRO A 109 -13.69 -3.49 -3.87
C PRO A 109 -13.72 -2.65 -5.16
N TRP A 110 -12.59 -2.57 -5.85
CA TRP A 110 -12.43 -1.88 -7.12
C TRP A 110 -12.32 -2.90 -8.27
N GLY A 111 -13.29 -2.90 -9.19
CA GLY A 111 -13.30 -3.80 -10.35
C GLY A 111 -12.30 -3.40 -11.45
N ALA A 112 -12.09 -4.29 -12.41
CA ALA A 112 -11.35 -3.97 -13.62
C ALA A 112 -12.14 -2.97 -14.49
N ASN A 113 -11.42 -2.11 -15.22
CA ASN A 113 -12.03 -1.31 -16.30
C ASN A 113 -12.09 -2.14 -17.59
N ASP A 114 -12.61 -1.54 -18.67
CA ASP A 114 -12.73 -2.18 -19.99
C ASP A 114 -11.39 -2.65 -20.59
N ASP A 115 -10.27 -2.07 -20.13
CA ASP A 115 -8.90 -2.45 -20.50
C ASP A 115 -8.33 -3.62 -19.68
N GLY A 116 -9.11 -4.18 -18.75
CA GLY A 116 -8.68 -5.24 -17.84
C GLY A 116 -7.80 -4.76 -16.68
N ASN A 117 -7.49 -3.46 -16.60
CA ASN A 117 -6.69 -2.89 -15.52
C ASN A 117 -7.57 -2.36 -14.39
N HIS A 118 -7.03 -2.44 -13.17
CA HIS A 118 -7.64 -1.88 -11.96
C HIS A 118 -7.02 -0.52 -11.67
N ARG A 119 -7.85 0.46 -11.28
CA ARG A 119 -7.39 1.83 -10.99
C ARG A 119 -7.82 2.27 -9.60
N PRO A 120 -7.34 1.60 -8.52
CA PRO A 120 -7.73 1.95 -7.16
C PRO A 120 -7.29 3.39 -6.85
N ILE A 121 -8.21 4.16 -6.27
CA ILE A 121 -7.89 5.49 -5.74
C ILE A 121 -7.05 5.32 -4.47
N LEU A 122 -5.87 5.93 -4.43
CA LEU A 122 -5.00 5.92 -3.26
C LEU A 122 -5.05 7.28 -2.55
N ALA A 123 -5.61 7.29 -1.34
CA ALA A 123 -5.61 8.46 -0.47
C ALA A 123 -4.29 8.54 0.30
N GLY A 124 -3.63 9.70 0.28
CA GLY A 124 -2.50 9.95 1.14
C GLY A 124 -2.93 10.14 2.60
N LEU A 125 -2.12 9.69 3.55
CA LEU A 125 -2.34 10.00 4.97
C LEU A 125 -2.06 11.48 5.26
N ASP A 126 -2.73 12.06 6.25
CA ASP A 126 -2.57 13.48 6.62
C ASP A 126 -1.11 13.86 7.00
N ALA A 127 -0.35 12.87 7.48
CA ALA A 127 1.06 13.01 7.83
C ALA A 127 1.98 13.22 6.61
N ASN A 128 1.50 12.95 5.39
CA ASN A 128 2.25 13.15 4.17
C ASN A 128 2.58 14.64 3.98
N LYS A 129 3.87 14.97 3.89
CA LYS A 129 4.39 16.32 3.65
C LYS A 129 5.53 16.30 2.62
N PRO A 130 5.45 17.03 1.50
CA PRO A 130 4.30 17.82 1.04
C PRO A 130 3.08 16.95 0.76
N GLU A 131 1.91 17.58 0.69
CA GLU A 131 0.69 16.91 0.27
C GLU A 131 0.85 16.37 -1.15
N THR A 132 0.50 15.11 -1.35
CA THR A 132 0.73 14.37 -2.59
C THR A 132 -0.49 13.52 -2.89
N ALA A 133 -0.91 13.45 -4.15
CA ALA A 133 -1.88 12.49 -4.65
C ALA A 133 -1.16 11.37 -5.40
N VAL A 134 -1.69 10.15 -5.31
CA VAL A 134 -1.21 9.02 -6.11
C VAL A 134 -2.36 8.34 -6.82
N THR A 135 -2.14 8.05 -8.10
CA THR A 135 -2.98 7.12 -8.86
C THR A 135 -2.16 5.87 -9.16
N ALA A 136 -2.77 4.70 -8.98
CA ALA A 136 -2.21 3.43 -9.37
C ALA A 136 -3.07 2.82 -10.47
N GLU A 137 -2.42 2.27 -11.49
CA GLU A 137 -3.01 1.37 -12.47
C GLU A 137 -2.33 0.02 -12.32
N VAL A 138 -3.09 -1.00 -11.95
CA VAL A 138 -2.60 -2.36 -11.68
C VAL A 138 -3.16 -3.29 -12.74
N GLY A 139 -2.32 -4.09 -13.37
CA GLY A 139 -2.82 -5.14 -14.28
C GLY A 139 -3.70 -6.15 -13.55
N GLY A 140 -4.55 -6.88 -14.28
CA GLY A 140 -5.27 -8.02 -13.72
C GLY A 140 -4.32 -9.08 -13.16
N PRO A 141 -4.70 -9.85 -12.13
CA PRO A 141 -3.83 -10.82 -11.49
C PRO A 141 -3.39 -11.93 -12.46
N ASN A 142 -2.25 -12.54 -12.15
CA ASN A 142 -1.60 -13.57 -12.97
C ASN A 142 -1.18 -13.13 -14.39
N ALA A 143 -1.24 -11.84 -14.70
CA ALA A 143 -0.72 -11.32 -15.96
C ALA A 143 0.81 -11.55 -16.03
N PRO A 144 1.35 -12.06 -17.15
CA PRO A 144 2.79 -12.23 -17.33
C PRO A 144 3.54 -10.91 -17.08
N GLY A 145 4.44 -10.92 -16.11
CA GLY A 145 5.19 -9.72 -15.74
C GLY A 145 4.34 -8.62 -15.10
N GLN A 146 3.26 -8.99 -14.38
CA GLN A 146 2.40 -8.16 -13.54
C GLN A 146 3.06 -6.85 -13.09
N ARG A 147 2.45 -5.69 -13.43
CA ARG A 147 2.97 -4.38 -13.04
C ARG A 147 1.89 -3.49 -12.44
N ALA A 148 2.36 -2.55 -11.62
CA ALA A 148 1.61 -1.36 -11.27
C ALA A 148 2.30 -0.12 -11.84
N ASN A 149 1.57 0.66 -12.62
CA ASN A 149 1.99 1.98 -13.06
C ASN A 149 1.49 3.00 -12.05
N LEU A 150 2.43 3.71 -11.44
CA LEU A 150 2.19 4.66 -10.36
C LEU A 150 2.48 6.08 -10.85
N ARG A 151 1.63 7.02 -10.46
CA ARG A 151 1.82 8.44 -10.75
C ARG A 151 1.55 9.26 -9.49
N TRP A 152 2.59 9.93 -9.01
CA TRP A 152 2.53 10.87 -7.89
C TRP A 152 2.45 12.29 -8.41
N ALA A 153 1.64 13.13 -7.76
CA ALA A 153 1.59 14.56 -8.03
C ALA A 153 1.56 15.36 -6.73
N ARG A 154 2.40 16.38 -6.62
CA ARG A 154 2.32 17.34 -5.51
C ARG A 154 1.02 18.13 -5.59
N LEU A 155 0.35 18.27 -4.45
CA LEU A 155 -0.90 19.04 -4.33
C LEU A 155 -0.64 20.43 -3.70
N GLY A 156 -1.56 21.36 -3.98
CA GLY A 156 -1.62 22.67 -3.32
C GLY A 156 -0.42 23.60 -3.58
N ALA A 157 0.43 23.28 -4.56
CA ALA A 157 1.62 24.06 -4.88
C ALA A 157 1.36 25.00 -6.07
N GLU A 158 2.05 26.14 -6.08
CA GLU A 158 2.16 27.00 -7.26
C GLU A 158 2.66 26.20 -8.47
N PRO A 159 2.24 26.52 -9.71
CA PRO A 159 2.56 25.73 -10.91
C PRO A 159 4.06 25.40 -11.06
N THR A 160 4.95 26.35 -10.73
CA THR A 160 6.40 26.17 -10.79
C THR A 160 6.95 25.21 -9.75
N LEU A 161 6.23 24.98 -8.65
CA LEU A 161 6.59 24.04 -7.58
C LEU A 161 5.86 22.70 -7.69
N THR A 162 4.98 22.55 -8.68
CA THR A 162 4.33 21.26 -8.99
C THR A 162 5.33 20.29 -9.60
N TRP A 163 5.15 19.01 -9.31
CA TRP A 163 5.89 17.94 -9.96
C TRP A 163 5.01 16.72 -10.13
N ILE A 164 5.32 15.93 -11.16
CA ILE A 164 4.66 14.66 -11.46
C ILE A 164 5.74 13.61 -11.65
N VAL A 165 5.76 12.60 -10.78
CA VAL A 165 6.67 11.46 -10.91
C VAL A 165 5.85 10.27 -11.39
N THR A 166 6.36 9.54 -12.38
CA THR A 166 5.77 8.27 -12.83
C THR A 166 6.79 7.15 -12.66
N ALA A 167 6.30 5.96 -12.32
CA ALA A 167 7.13 4.75 -12.23
C ALA A 167 6.31 3.49 -12.50
N SER A 168 7.00 2.42 -12.90
CA SER A 168 6.40 1.09 -13.04
C SER A 168 7.05 0.16 -12.02
N VAL A 169 6.24 -0.52 -11.22
CA VAL A 169 6.68 -1.48 -10.21
C VAL A 169 6.26 -2.87 -10.66
N THR A 170 7.21 -3.79 -10.79
CA THR A 170 6.91 -5.20 -11.02
C THR A 170 6.33 -5.81 -9.74
N LEU A 171 5.23 -6.52 -9.88
CA LEU A 171 4.54 -7.19 -8.80
C LEU A 171 4.83 -8.69 -8.82
N GLN A 172 4.95 -9.25 -7.62
CA GLN A 172 5.16 -10.67 -7.39
C GLN A 172 4.06 -11.18 -6.46
N LEU A 173 3.50 -12.33 -6.79
CA LEU A 173 2.58 -13.04 -5.90
C LEU A 173 3.31 -13.33 -4.60
N ALA A 174 2.82 -12.77 -3.50
CA ALA A 174 3.35 -13.01 -2.17
C ALA A 174 2.89 -14.39 -1.72
N THR A 175 3.86 -15.21 -1.32
CA THR A 175 3.57 -16.51 -0.72
C THR A 175 3.40 -16.37 0.80
N CYS A 176 2.61 -17.25 1.37
CA CYS A 176 2.31 -17.29 2.79
C CYS A 176 2.35 -18.74 3.31
N THR A 177 2.66 -18.89 4.60
CA THR A 177 2.60 -20.20 5.27
C THR A 177 1.15 -20.49 5.66
N ALA A 178 0.64 -21.69 5.37
CA ALA A 178 -0.71 -22.08 5.78
C ALA A 178 -0.95 -21.84 7.27
N GLY A 179 -2.09 -21.22 7.61
CA GLY A 179 -2.43 -20.79 8.96
C GLY A 179 -1.81 -19.44 9.39
N ALA A 180 -0.90 -18.85 8.62
CA ALA A 180 -0.36 -17.53 8.92
C ALA A 180 -1.46 -16.48 8.81
N ALA A 181 -1.53 -15.60 9.81
CA ALA A 181 -2.41 -14.44 9.80
C ALA A 181 -1.67 -13.23 9.20
N ILE A 182 -2.28 -12.57 8.24
CA ILE A 182 -1.75 -11.42 7.52
C ILE A 182 -2.79 -10.32 7.60
N CYS A 183 -2.40 -9.17 8.14
CA CYS A 183 -3.27 -8.00 8.15
C CYS A 183 -2.91 -7.11 6.96
N VAL A 184 -3.89 -6.76 6.13
CA VAL A 184 -3.72 -5.92 4.94
C VAL A 184 -4.73 -4.78 4.97
N GLY A 185 -4.28 -3.60 4.51
CA GLY A 185 -5.00 -2.33 4.69
C GLY A 185 -4.45 -1.58 5.90
N GLY A 186 -4.30 -0.26 5.78
CA GLY A 186 -3.69 0.56 6.83
C GLY A 186 -4.70 1.04 7.84
N THR A 187 -5.21 2.26 7.65
CA THR A 187 -6.24 2.88 8.51
C THR A 187 -7.57 2.15 8.51
N GLU A 188 -7.93 1.50 7.41
CA GLU A 188 -9.01 0.52 7.30
C GLU A 188 -8.37 -0.77 6.75
N GLY A 189 -8.63 -1.90 7.40
CA GLY A 189 -7.94 -3.13 7.06
C GLY A 189 -8.76 -4.38 7.27
N SER A 190 -8.16 -5.52 6.98
CA SER A 190 -8.74 -6.83 7.23
C SER A 190 -7.66 -7.83 7.58
N LEU A 191 -8.01 -8.73 8.48
CA LEU A 191 -7.18 -9.87 8.83
C LEU A 191 -7.52 -11.02 7.89
N TYR A 192 -6.49 -11.58 7.28
CA TYR A 192 -6.57 -12.72 6.39
C TYR A 192 -5.80 -13.90 6.98
N THR A 193 -6.27 -15.11 6.76
CA THR A 193 -5.50 -16.33 7.05
C THR A 193 -5.12 -17.01 5.75
N CYS A 194 -3.85 -17.36 5.64
CA CYS A 194 -3.33 -18.13 4.52
C CYS A 194 -3.88 -19.56 4.56
N VAL A 195 -4.42 -20.01 3.43
CA VAL A 195 -5.00 -21.35 3.26
C VAL A 195 -3.99 -22.26 2.56
N ASP A 196 -3.49 -21.83 1.40
CA ASP A 196 -2.59 -22.65 0.60
C ASP A 196 -1.64 -21.77 -0.21
N GLY A 197 -0.42 -21.57 0.32
CA GLY A 197 0.77 -21.04 -0.35
C GLY A 197 0.72 -19.58 -0.82
N ALA A 198 -0.42 -19.11 -1.31
CA ALA A 198 -0.70 -17.77 -1.84
C ALA A 198 -2.19 -17.39 -1.73
N VAL A 199 -3.08 -18.37 -1.51
CA VAL A 199 -4.51 -18.14 -1.30
C VAL A 199 -4.76 -17.84 0.18
N MET A 200 -5.54 -16.80 0.44
CA MET A 200 -5.98 -16.43 1.77
C MET A 200 -7.51 -16.31 1.83
N HIS A 201 -8.07 -16.46 3.03
CA HIS A 201 -9.45 -16.13 3.35
C HIS A 201 -9.49 -14.97 4.34
N GLN A 202 -10.44 -14.05 4.16
CA GLN A 202 -10.69 -13.00 5.12
C GLN A 202 -11.30 -13.61 6.39
N VAL A 203 -10.70 -13.32 7.54
CA VAL A 203 -11.16 -13.77 8.86
C VAL A 203 -12.07 -12.72 9.49
N MET A 204 -11.65 -11.46 9.42
CA MET A 204 -12.40 -10.33 9.97
C MET A 204 -11.99 -9.02 9.34
N GLN A 205 -12.88 -8.04 9.39
CA GLN A 205 -12.60 -6.65 9.05
C GLN A 205 -12.07 -5.92 10.30
N CYS A 206 -11.02 -5.12 10.14
CA CYS A 206 -10.43 -4.32 11.21
C CYS A 206 -10.90 -2.87 11.07
N GLU A 207 -11.83 -2.44 11.94
CA GLU A 207 -12.37 -1.08 11.93
C GLU A 207 -11.33 -0.01 12.27
N ALA A 208 -10.38 -0.33 13.17
CA ALA A 208 -9.26 0.55 13.53
C ALA A 208 -7.99 0.27 12.70
N GLY A 209 -8.12 -0.46 11.59
CA GLY A 209 -7.01 -0.79 10.72
C GLY A 209 -6.08 -1.88 11.25
N CYS A 210 -5.01 -2.12 10.52
CA CYS A 210 -3.99 -3.10 10.89
C CYS A 210 -2.86 -2.46 11.71
N ALA A 211 -2.56 -3.00 12.89
CA ALA A 211 -1.36 -2.62 13.62
C ALA A 211 -0.10 -2.89 12.78
N ALA A 212 0.88 -2.01 12.88
CA ALA A 212 2.14 -2.08 12.13
C ALA A 212 3.08 -3.20 12.63
N SER A 213 2.63 -4.45 12.73
CA SER A 213 3.48 -5.66 12.80
C SER A 213 2.66 -6.92 13.10
N GLY A 214 2.02 -7.51 12.08
CA GLY A 214 1.65 -8.94 12.07
C GLY A 214 0.81 -9.49 13.24
N GLN A 215 0.19 -8.65 14.07
CA GLN A 215 -0.56 -9.09 15.25
C GLN A 215 -1.81 -8.23 15.42
N ALA A 216 -2.96 -8.90 15.21
CA ALA A 216 -4.33 -8.49 15.51
C ALA A 216 -4.87 -7.21 14.84
N CYS A 217 -6.19 -7.18 14.63
CA CYS A 217 -6.91 -5.92 14.48
C CYS A 217 -6.72 -5.10 15.77
N ASN A 218 -6.60 -3.79 15.65
CA ASN A 218 -6.61 -2.89 16.81
C ASN A 218 -8.04 -2.66 17.33
#